data_AF-A0A1F4QK22-F1
#
_entry.id   AF-A0A1F4QK22-F1
#
_cell.length_a   1.000
_cell.length_b   1.000
_cell.length_c   1.000
_cell.angle_alpha   90.00
_cell.angle_beta   90.00
_cell.angle_gamma   90.00
#
_symmetry.space_group_name_H-M   'P 1'
#
loop_
_entity.id
_entity.type
_entity.pdbx_description
1 polymer ?
#
loop_
_entity_poly.entity_id
_entity_poly.type
_entity_poly.pdbx_seq_one_letter_code
_entity_poly.pdbx_strand_id
1 'polypeptide(L)'
;MGKEIRLAIVGVGNCTSALLQGLAHYRAAGPGESAGIMHPDLGGYLVTDIRPVAAFDIDARKVGRDLAEACLAPPNNAYRLPGVTLSSTGVRVQMGPVLDGVPEHLKGLVEVHQGEPVDVVRALREAEAEVLLNCLPTGSALAARHYAEAALEAGVGFVNGMPELIVCDPAFSRRAAEHKVPLVGDDVKSQLGATIIHRALIVAMLNRGIRIRKTYQLNYAGNTDFLNLVHRGESKELTKTEALTSMIPYEAEVSPGFAYIRNMQDRKTARFYVEAVNFGGAPLEIDAKLEVEDSANFAGTAADAIRCCGVARDRGVGGVLEAASAYLMKHPPVPMPDEEAHQRLEEWLAGRRER
;
A
#
# COMPACT_ATOMS: atom_id res chain seq x y z
N MET A 1 26.11 6.76 14.98
CA MET A 1 24.92 7.48 14.46
C MET A 1 23.87 6.42 14.16
N GLY A 2 22.64 6.59 14.64
CA GLY A 2 21.55 5.67 14.33
C GLY A 2 21.23 5.69 12.83
N LYS A 3 20.68 4.60 12.31
CA LYS A 3 20.14 4.57 10.95
C LYS A 3 18.88 5.45 10.89
N GLU A 4 18.68 6.15 9.78
CA GLU A 4 17.49 6.98 9.53
C GLU A 4 17.10 6.83 8.05
N ILE A 5 15.79 6.89 7.78
CA ILE A 5 15.24 6.95 6.43
C ILE A 5 14.41 8.23 6.30
N ARG A 6 14.89 9.18 5.51
CA ARG A 6 14.20 10.44 5.23
C ARG A 6 13.11 10.21 4.18
N LEU A 7 11.86 10.14 4.64
CA LEU A 7 10.68 9.80 3.86
C LEU A 7 9.96 11.05 3.34
N ALA A 8 9.79 11.13 2.03
CA ALA A 8 8.79 11.99 1.39
C ALA A 8 7.48 11.21 1.17
N ILE A 9 6.35 11.89 1.25
CA ILE A 9 5.02 11.27 1.07
C ILE A 9 4.21 12.11 0.08
N VAL A 10 3.62 11.48 -0.94
CA VAL A 10 2.61 12.12 -1.79
C VAL A 10 1.24 11.50 -1.52
N GLY A 11 0.24 12.35 -1.28
CA GLY A 11 -1.09 11.96 -0.86
C GLY A 11 -1.17 11.80 0.66
N VAL A 12 -1.63 12.83 1.36
CA VAL A 12 -1.74 12.84 2.83
C VAL A 12 -3.11 12.29 3.23
N GLY A 13 -3.41 11.06 2.79
CA GLY A 13 -4.68 10.36 3.02
C GLY A 13 -4.73 9.50 4.29
N ASN A 14 -5.69 8.58 4.36
CA ASN A 14 -5.81 7.63 5.48
C ASN A 14 -4.57 6.75 5.65
N CYS A 15 -3.98 6.26 4.55
CA CYS A 15 -2.73 5.49 4.57
C CYS A 15 -1.59 6.24 5.27
N THR A 16 -1.45 7.54 4.97
CA THR A 16 -0.47 8.42 5.60
C THR A 16 -0.78 8.64 7.09
N SER A 17 -2.06 8.84 7.44
CA SER A 17 -2.49 8.93 8.86
C SER A 17 -2.17 7.65 9.62
N ALA A 18 -2.41 6.47 9.04
CA ALA A 18 -2.13 5.19 9.68
C ALA A 18 -0.62 4.96 9.86
N LEU A 19 0.19 5.27 8.84
CA LEU A 19 1.65 5.20 8.92
C LEU A 19 2.18 6.08 10.06
N LEU A 20 1.84 7.37 10.08
CA LEU A 20 2.36 8.31 11.08
C LEU A 20 1.94 7.93 12.52
N GLN A 21 0.69 7.50 12.70
CA GLN A 21 0.23 6.99 14.00
C GLN A 21 0.97 5.73 14.42
N GLY A 22 1.22 4.80 13.50
CA GLY A 22 2.04 3.61 13.76
C GLY A 22 3.47 3.97 14.16
N LEU A 23 4.13 4.87 13.42
CA LEU A 23 5.47 5.36 13.77
C LEU A 23 5.52 5.96 15.18
N ALA A 24 4.53 6.78 15.53
CA ALA A 24 4.44 7.37 16.86
C ALA A 24 4.18 6.32 17.96
N HIS A 25 3.32 5.34 17.69
CA HIS A 25 3.04 4.23 18.59
C HIS A 25 4.30 3.43 18.92
N TYR A 26 5.03 2.95 17.92
CA TYR A 26 6.23 2.13 18.15
C TYR A 26 7.36 2.93 18.82
N ARG A 27 7.47 4.24 18.53
CA ARG A 27 8.42 5.12 19.26
C ARG A 27 8.08 5.23 20.75
N ALA A 28 6.80 5.32 21.09
CA ALA A 28 6.34 5.44 22.48
C ALA A 28 6.41 4.10 23.24
N ALA A 29 6.12 3.00 22.56
CA ALA A 29 6.12 1.66 23.15
C ALA A 29 7.55 1.10 23.38
N GLY A 30 8.52 1.52 22.57
CA GLY A 30 9.92 1.11 22.70
C GLY A 30 10.27 -0.18 21.94
N PRO A 31 11.55 -0.59 21.93
CA PRO A 31 12.10 -1.59 21.00
C PRO A 31 11.58 -3.03 21.17
N GLY A 32 10.83 -3.33 22.24
CA GLY A 32 10.22 -4.65 22.45
C GLY A 32 8.83 -4.81 21.82
N GLU A 33 8.16 -3.71 21.47
CA GLU A 33 6.85 -3.75 20.82
C GLU A 33 7.03 -3.89 19.31
N SER A 34 6.47 -4.96 18.76
CA SER A 34 6.59 -5.31 17.35
C SER A 34 5.33 -5.93 16.77
N ALA A 35 4.22 -5.93 17.52
CA ALA A 35 2.95 -6.43 17.02
C ALA A 35 2.54 -5.64 15.77
N GLY A 36 2.25 -6.36 14.67
CA GLY A 36 1.92 -5.74 13.39
C GLY A 36 3.14 -5.26 12.58
N ILE A 37 4.37 -5.60 12.95
CA ILE A 37 5.57 -5.41 12.13
C ILE A 37 6.04 -6.78 11.64
N MET A 38 6.19 -6.96 10.32
CA MET A 38 6.65 -8.23 9.76
C MET A 38 8.12 -8.51 10.13
N HIS A 39 8.98 -7.49 10.00
CA HIS A 39 10.38 -7.56 10.38
C HIS A 39 10.68 -6.47 11.43
N PRO A 40 10.80 -6.81 12.73
CA PRO A 40 11.13 -5.83 13.78
C PRO A 40 12.45 -5.09 13.50
N ASP A 41 13.45 -5.82 13.01
CA ASP A 41 14.68 -5.32 12.43
C ASP A 41 14.74 -5.75 10.96
N LEU A 42 14.73 -4.78 10.05
CA LEU A 42 14.83 -5.00 8.60
C LEU A 42 16.18 -4.46 8.09
N GLY A 43 17.20 -5.31 8.02
CA GLY A 43 18.53 -4.93 7.54
C GLY A 43 19.20 -3.83 8.39
N GLY A 44 18.96 -3.84 9.69
CA GLY A 44 19.40 -2.86 10.68
C GLY A 44 18.44 -1.68 10.87
N TYR A 45 17.35 -1.59 10.10
CA TYR A 45 16.35 -0.53 10.23
C TYR A 45 15.16 -0.97 11.07
N LEU A 46 14.92 -0.23 12.14
CA LEU A 46 13.68 -0.31 12.90
C LEU A 46 12.60 0.52 12.21
N VAL A 47 11.33 0.20 12.48
CA VAL A 47 10.21 1.02 11.99
C VAL A 47 10.32 2.49 12.46
N THR A 48 10.90 2.70 13.64
CA THR A 48 11.09 4.03 14.25
C THR A 48 12.10 4.92 13.54
N ASP A 49 12.94 4.32 12.68
CA ASP A 49 13.98 5.01 11.90
C ASP A 49 13.41 5.75 10.68
N ILE A 50 12.12 5.53 10.36
CA ILE A 50 11.42 6.22 9.28
C ILE A 50 11.05 7.63 9.75
N ARG A 51 11.59 8.67 9.12
CA ARG A 51 11.33 10.07 9.45
C ARG A 51 10.74 10.82 8.26
N PRO A 52 9.51 11.35 8.35
CA PRO A 52 8.98 12.24 7.34
C PRO A 52 9.82 13.52 7.21
N VAL A 53 10.15 13.92 5.98
CA VAL A 53 10.90 15.16 5.67
C VAL A 53 10.19 16.04 4.65
N ALA A 54 9.31 15.47 3.83
CA ALA A 54 8.50 16.21 2.87
C ALA A 54 7.12 15.56 2.73
N ALA A 55 6.10 16.36 2.44
CA ALA A 55 4.76 15.86 2.16
C ALA A 55 4.09 16.72 1.08
N PHE A 56 3.30 16.08 0.22
CA PHE A 56 2.57 16.74 -0.85
C PHE A 56 1.10 16.33 -0.83
N ASP A 57 0.21 17.30 -0.95
CA ASP A 57 -1.22 17.11 -1.14
C ASP A 57 -1.77 18.26 -2.00
N ILE A 58 -3.05 18.19 -2.36
CA ILE A 58 -3.74 19.21 -3.15
C ILE A 58 -4.92 19.81 -2.38
N ASP A 59 -5.32 19.19 -1.27
CA ASP A 59 -6.46 19.61 -0.49
C ASP A 59 -6.14 20.86 0.35
N ALA A 60 -6.97 21.89 0.24
CA ALA A 60 -6.84 23.16 0.92
C ALA A 60 -6.85 23.04 2.45
N ARG A 61 -7.45 21.97 2.99
CA ARG A 61 -7.45 21.71 4.43
C ARG A 61 -6.14 21.09 4.91
N LYS A 62 -5.26 20.67 4.00
CA LYS A 62 -4.00 19.97 4.28
C LYS A 62 -2.79 20.82 3.90
N VAL A 63 -2.79 21.38 2.70
CA VAL A 63 -1.70 22.22 2.18
C VAL A 63 -1.41 23.38 3.15
N GLY A 64 -0.12 23.61 3.43
CA GLY A 64 0.40 24.62 4.35
C GLY A 64 0.42 24.23 5.83
N ARG A 65 -0.29 23.17 6.23
CA ARG A 65 -0.34 22.68 7.63
C ARG A 65 0.81 21.73 7.95
N ASP A 66 1.09 21.54 9.24
CA ASP A 66 2.02 20.49 9.68
C ASP A 66 1.45 19.12 9.30
N LEU A 67 2.31 18.20 8.85
CA LEU A 67 1.91 16.85 8.44
C LEU A 67 1.16 16.08 9.55
N ALA A 68 1.52 16.28 10.84
CA ALA A 68 0.82 15.69 11.97
C ALA A 68 -0.65 16.15 12.07
N GLU A 69 -0.96 17.36 11.64
CA GLU A 69 -2.32 17.91 11.62
C GLU A 69 -3.04 17.55 10.32
N ALA A 70 -2.36 17.70 9.18
CA ALA A 70 -2.91 17.48 7.86
C ALA A 70 -3.37 16.03 7.65
N CYS A 71 -2.64 15.04 8.20
CA CYS A 71 -3.04 13.64 8.12
C CYS A 71 -4.31 13.32 8.94
N LEU A 72 -4.69 14.19 9.88
CA LEU A 72 -5.91 14.05 10.65
C LEU A 72 -7.08 14.85 10.06
N ALA A 73 -6.81 15.76 9.12
CA ALA A 73 -7.80 16.65 8.53
C ALA A 73 -8.76 15.89 7.58
N PRO A 74 -10.05 16.29 7.52
CA PRO A 74 -11.00 15.74 6.55
C PRO A 74 -10.47 15.80 5.10
N PRO A 75 -10.86 14.84 4.23
CA PRO A 75 -11.83 13.79 4.48
C PRO A 75 -11.24 12.54 5.15
N ASN A 76 -10.00 12.63 5.69
CA ASN A 76 -9.39 11.48 6.34
C ASN A 76 -10.22 11.03 7.54
N ASN A 77 -10.41 9.72 7.62
CA ASN A 77 -11.19 9.02 8.64
C ASN A 77 -10.53 7.71 9.07
N ALA A 78 -9.20 7.62 8.90
CA ALA A 78 -8.38 6.53 9.42
C ALA A 78 -8.62 6.30 10.91
N TYR A 79 -8.55 5.03 11.32
CA TYR A 79 -8.62 4.64 12.73
C TYR A 79 -7.64 5.46 13.59
N ARG A 80 -8.14 5.95 14.72
CA ARG A 80 -7.34 6.68 15.71
C ARG A 80 -6.81 5.71 16.74
N LEU A 81 -5.50 5.49 16.76
CA LEU A 81 -4.87 4.60 17.74
C LEU A 81 -5.09 5.16 19.17
N PRO A 82 -5.72 4.40 20.08
CA PRO A 82 -5.93 4.86 21.45
C PRO A 82 -4.62 5.21 22.14
N GLY A 83 -4.55 6.37 22.80
CA GLY A 83 -3.37 6.81 23.54
C GLY A 83 -2.21 7.33 22.69
N VAL A 84 -2.37 7.41 21.36
CA VAL A 84 -1.34 7.94 20.46
C VAL A 84 -1.66 9.39 20.10
N THR A 85 -0.71 10.29 20.35
CA THR A 85 -0.76 11.69 19.93
C THR A 85 0.38 11.98 18.97
N LEU A 86 0.09 12.60 17.83
CA LEU A 86 1.11 13.05 16.90
C LEU A 86 1.66 14.41 17.33
N SER A 87 2.93 14.45 17.70
CA SER A 87 3.66 15.71 17.84
C SER A 87 3.91 16.33 16.47
N SER A 88 4.06 17.66 16.43
CA SER A 88 4.45 18.37 15.21
C SER A 88 5.68 17.72 14.58
N THR A 89 5.59 17.50 13.28
CA THR A 89 6.68 16.92 12.49
C THR A 89 7.68 17.97 12.02
N GLY A 90 7.28 19.25 12.00
CA GLY A 90 8.01 20.34 11.35
C GLY A 90 7.89 20.32 9.82
N VAL A 91 7.24 19.30 9.24
CA VAL A 91 7.04 19.15 7.80
C VAL A 91 5.74 19.83 7.41
N ARG A 92 5.81 20.92 6.64
CA ARG A 92 4.62 21.54 6.05
C ARG A 92 4.22 20.80 4.78
N VAL A 93 2.94 20.49 4.65
CA VAL A 93 2.40 19.88 3.42
C VAL A 93 2.46 20.90 2.29
N GLN A 94 3.14 20.54 1.21
CA GLN A 94 3.34 21.38 0.03
C GLN A 94 2.23 21.13 -1.00
N MET A 95 1.92 22.16 -1.78
CA MET A 95 0.96 22.06 -2.89
C MET A 95 1.57 21.21 -4.02
N GLY A 96 0.95 20.06 -4.30
CA GLY A 96 1.34 19.18 -5.39
C GLY A 96 0.66 19.52 -6.73
N PRO A 97 1.19 19.04 -7.87
CA PRO A 97 0.48 19.11 -9.14
C PRO A 97 -0.81 18.29 -9.11
N VAL A 98 -1.94 18.92 -9.48
CA VAL A 98 -3.27 18.27 -9.42
C VAL A 98 -3.42 17.17 -10.47
N LEU A 99 -3.12 17.47 -11.73
CA LEU A 99 -3.23 16.56 -12.88
C LEU A 99 -4.58 15.81 -12.90
N ASP A 100 -4.58 14.49 -12.95
CA ASP A 100 -5.77 13.63 -12.93
C ASP A 100 -6.16 13.14 -11.52
N GLY A 101 -5.63 13.80 -10.49
CA GLY A 101 -5.80 13.46 -9.08
C GLY A 101 -7.22 13.64 -8.51
N VAL A 102 -8.07 14.44 -9.17
CA VAL A 102 -9.43 14.77 -8.72
C VAL A 102 -10.46 14.43 -9.80
N PRO A 103 -10.96 13.18 -9.87
CA PRO A 103 -12.13 12.86 -10.68
C PRO A 103 -13.41 13.56 -10.21
N GLU A 104 -14.41 13.55 -11.08
CA GLU A 104 -15.74 14.12 -10.84
C GLU A 104 -16.36 13.67 -9.50
N HIS A 105 -16.34 12.37 -9.20
CA HIS A 105 -16.93 11.83 -7.97
C HIS A 105 -16.19 12.20 -6.68
N LEU A 106 -15.00 12.83 -6.77
CA LEU A 106 -14.25 13.35 -5.62
C LEU A 106 -14.33 14.88 -5.46
N LYS A 107 -14.90 15.62 -6.42
CA LYS A 107 -15.01 17.10 -6.36
C LYS A 107 -15.78 17.64 -5.15
N GLY A 108 -16.70 16.85 -4.58
CA GLY A 108 -17.43 17.21 -3.36
C GLY A 108 -16.71 16.83 -2.06
N LEU A 109 -15.60 16.09 -2.14
CA LEU A 109 -14.85 15.61 -0.97
C LEU A 109 -13.46 16.23 -0.86
N VAL A 110 -12.89 16.72 -1.96
CA VAL A 110 -11.56 17.35 -2.01
C VAL A 110 -11.74 18.82 -2.41
N GLU A 111 -11.23 19.72 -1.57
CA GLU A 111 -11.21 21.15 -1.87
C GLU A 111 -9.83 21.49 -2.42
N VAL A 112 -9.70 21.75 -3.73
CA VAL A 112 -8.38 22.01 -4.31
C VAL A 112 -7.85 23.37 -3.84
N HIS A 113 -6.65 23.37 -3.27
CA HIS A 113 -5.96 24.58 -2.83
C HIS A 113 -5.64 25.49 -4.03
N GLN A 114 -5.80 26.80 -3.87
CA GLN A 114 -5.66 27.80 -4.94
C GLN A 114 -4.20 28.24 -5.21
N GLY A 115 -3.26 27.76 -4.40
CA GLY A 115 -1.83 28.04 -4.58
C GLY A 115 -1.22 27.27 -5.74
N GLU A 116 -0.10 27.78 -6.26
CA GLU A 116 0.65 27.11 -7.32
C GLU A 116 1.36 25.84 -6.81
N PRO A 117 1.38 24.75 -7.60
CA PRO A 117 2.19 23.58 -7.31
C PRO A 117 3.68 23.90 -7.17
N VAL A 118 4.34 23.24 -6.22
CA VAL A 118 5.80 23.34 -6.09
C VAL A 118 6.51 22.51 -7.17
N ASP A 119 7.76 22.86 -7.45
CA ASP A 119 8.68 21.98 -8.17
C ASP A 119 9.02 20.78 -7.27
N VAL A 120 8.47 19.61 -7.61
CA VAL A 120 8.61 18.40 -6.80
C VAL A 120 10.07 17.92 -6.74
N VAL A 121 10.82 18.01 -7.84
CA VAL A 121 12.24 17.59 -7.87
C VAL A 121 13.05 18.46 -6.93
N ARG A 122 12.87 19.78 -7.00
CA ARG A 122 13.52 20.72 -6.11
C ARG A 122 13.15 20.46 -4.65
N ALA A 123 11.85 20.29 -4.36
CA ALA A 123 11.37 20.05 -3.00
C ALA A 123 11.93 18.75 -2.40
N LEU A 124 12.04 17.68 -3.20
CA LEU A 124 12.66 16.41 -2.77
C LEU A 124 14.15 16.58 -2.44
N ARG A 125 14.89 17.30 -3.30
CA ARG A 125 16.32 17.60 -3.08
C ARG A 125 16.56 18.48 -1.86
N GLU A 126 15.79 19.55 -1.68
CA GLU A 126 15.89 20.46 -0.54
C GLU A 126 15.54 19.78 0.79
N ALA A 127 14.61 18.82 0.78
CA ALA A 127 14.27 18.02 1.95
C ALA A 127 15.26 16.86 2.21
N GLU A 128 16.26 16.69 1.35
CA GLU A 128 17.19 15.56 1.35
C GLU A 128 16.47 14.20 1.41
N ALA A 129 15.31 14.09 0.74
CA ALA A 129 14.49 12.89 0.77
C ALA A 129 15.28 11.69 0.21
N GLU A 130 15.05 10.52 0.77
CA GLU A 130 15.71 9.28 0.35
C GLU A 130 14.74 8.26 -0.22
N VAL A 131 13.48 8.30 0.24
CA VAL A 131 12.38 7.47 -0.27
C VAL A 131 11.14 8.33 -0.44
N LEU A 132 10.43 8.20 -1.56
CA LEU A 132 9.10 8.75 -1.80
C LEU A 132 8.07 7.61 -1.74
N LEU A 133 7.10 7.72 -0.83
CA LEU A 133 5.92 6.86 -0.78
C LEU A 133 4.77 7.51 -1.57
N ASN A 134 4.26 6.79 -2.57
CA ASN A 134 3.08 7.18 -3.33
C ASN A 134 1.79 6.63 -2.71
N CYS A 135 0.98 7.51 -2.13
CA CYS A 135 -0.35 7.24 -1.56
C CYS A 135 -1.47 7.95 -2.34
N LEU A 136 -1.26 8.26 -3.62
CA LEU A 136 -2.28 8.91 -4.45
C LEU A 136 -3.52 8.00 -4.67
N PRO A 137 -4.69 8.59 -4.94
CA PRO A 137 -5.91 7.83 -5.23
C PRO A 137 -5.75 6.90 -6.45
N THR A 138 -6.43 5.75 -6.42
CA THR A 138 -6.51 4.84 -7.58
C THR A 138 -7.01 5.59 -8.84
N GLY A 139 -6.33 5.42 -9.98
CA GLY A 139 -6.70 6.04 -11.25
C GLY A 139 -6.17 7.46 -11.45
N SER A 140 -5.28 7.94 -10.58
CA SER A 140 -4.52 9.20 -10.75
C SER A 140 -3.17 8.91 -11.44
N ALA A 141 -3.24 8.38 -12.67
CA ALA A 141 -2.10 7.84 -13.40
C ALA A 141 -1.07 8.90 -13.79
N LEU A 142 -1.52 10.05 -14.30
CA LEU A 142 -0.64 11.16 -14.69
C LEU A 142 0.06 11.74 -13.46
N ALA A 143 -0.68 11.93 -12.36
CA ALA A 143 -0.10 12.38 -11.09
C ALA A 143 0.93 11.38 -10.55
N ALA A 144 0.59 10.10 -10.49
CA ALA A 144 1.50 9.06 -9.99
C ALA A 144 2.79 8.98 -10.81
N ARG A 145 2.68 9.03 -12.15
CA ARG A 145 3.84 9.04 -13.05
C ARG A 145 4.68 10.33 -12.91
N HIS A 146 4.04 11.49 -12.74
CA HIS A 146 4.76 12.74 -12.49
C HIS A 146 5.63 12.66 -11.24
N TYR A 147 5.09 12.14 -10.13
CA TYR A 147 5.85 11.96 -8.88
C TYR A 147 6.94 10.88 -9.00
N ALA A 148 6.69 9.81 -9.75
CA ALA A 148 7.70 8.77 -10.00
C ALA A 148 8.90 9.32 -10.81
N GLU A 149 8.63 10.10 -11.85
CA GLU A 149 9.67 10.79 -12.62
C GLU A 149 10.45 11.80 -11.77
N ALA A 150 9.74 12.57 -10.93
CA ALA A 150 10.40 13.52 -10.03
C ALA A 150 11.30 12.83 -9.00
N ALA A 151 10.88 11.67 -8.46
CA ALA A 151 11.70 10.87 -7.56
C ALA A 151 12.95 10.33 -8.26
N LEU A 152 12.80 9.79 -9.46
CA LEU A 152 13.91 9.29 -10.27
C LEU A 152 14.93 10.40 -10.59
N GLU A 153 14.46 11.58 -11.01
CA GLU A 153 15.32 12.72 -11.31
C GLU A 153 16.03 13.26 -10.04
N ALA A 154 15.37 13.21 -8.90
CA ALA A 154 15.95 13.60 -7.62
C ALA A 154 16.89 12.54 -7.01
N GLY A 155 16.96 11.33 -7.58
CA GLY A 155 17.76 10.22 -7.02
C GLY A 155 17.12 9.58 -5.77
N VAL A 156 15.80 9.70 -5.61
CA VAL A 156 15.03 9.28 -4.44
C VAL A 156 14.36 7.94 -4.73
N GLY A 157 14.53 6.96 -3.84
CA GLY A 157 13.87 5.66 -3.97
C GLY A 157 12.35 5.80 -4.04
N PHE A 158 11.65 4.92 -4.74
CA PHE A 158 10.22 5.06 -4.98
C PHE A 158 9.44 3.82 -4.54
N VAL A 159 8.45 4.03 -3.67
CA VAL A 159 7.50 2.99 -3.22
C VAL A 159 6.13 3.31 -3.77
N ASN A 160 5.63 2.48 -4.69
CA ASN A 160 4.35 2.72 -5.34
C ASN A 160 3.19 2.06 -4.59
N GLY A 161 2.44 2.85 -3.81
CA GLY A 161 1.34 2.37 -2.98
C GLY A 161 -0.02 2.21 -3.67
N MET A 162 -0.15 2.55 -4.96
CA MET A 162 -1.42 2.46 -5.69
C MET A 162 -1.33 1.58 -6.96
N PRO A 163 -2.44 1.30 -7.69
CA PRO A 163 -2.48 0.30 -8.78
C PRO A 163 -1.91 0.66 -10.16
N GLU A 164 -1.66 1.94 -10.47
CA GLU A 164 -0.96 2.32 -11.71
C GLU A 164 0.39 1.59 -11.86
N LEU A 165 0.61 0.99 -13.04
CA LEU A 165 1.77 0.17 -13.35
C LEU A 165 2.98 1.06 -13.71
N ILE A 166 3.77 1.40 -12.69
CA ILE A 166 4.96 2.27 -12.81
C ILE A 166 6.23 1.43 -12.66
N VAL A 167 6.35 0.67 -11.58
CA VAL A 167 7.52 -0.19 -11.34
C VAL A 167 7.54 -1.39 -12.30
N CYS A 168 6.37 -1.79 -12.80
CA CYS A 168 6.25 -2.79 -13.87
C CYS A 168 6.60 -2.26 -15.27
N ASP A 169 6.72 -0.95 -15.48
CA ASP A 169 7.11 -0.38 -16.78
C ASP A 169 8.62 -0.59 -17.02
N PRO A 170 9.01 -1.45 -17.98
CA PRO A 170 10.40 -1.79 -18.19
C PRO A 170 11.28 -0.59 -18.56
N ALA A 171 10.71 0.46 -19.17
CA ALA A 171 11.47 1.66 -19.50
C ALA A 171 11.82 2.47 -18.24
N PHE A 172 10.86 2.61 -17.32
CA PHE A 172 11.08 3.27 -16.04
C PHE A 172 12.06 2.48 -15.16
N SER A 173 11.86 1.17 -15.05
CA SER A 173 12.72 0.27 -14.23
C SER A 173 14.18 0.28 -14.68
N ARG A 174 14.45 0.32 -16.00
CA ARG A 174 15.81 0.40 -16.54
C ARG A 174 16.51 1.70 -16.15
N ARG A 175 15.85 2.84 -16.32
CA ARG A 175 16.41 4.16 -15.93
C ARG A 175 16.70 4.20 -14.43
N ALA A 176 15.81 3.68 -13.60
CA ALA A 176 16.06 3.59 -12.16
C ALA A 176 17.28 2.72 -11.80
N ALA A 177 17.50 1.61 -12.52
CA ALA A 177 18.71 0.79 -12.34
C ALA A 177 19.98 1.54 -12.74
N GLU A 178 19.97 2.26 -13.86
CA GLU A 178 21.09 3.09 -14.35
C GLU A 178 21.47 4.20 -13.35
N HIS A 179 20.46 4.82 -12.72
CA HIS A 179 20.64 5.86 -11.72
C HIS A 179 20.81 5.35 -10.28
N LYS A 180 20.84 4.02 -10.07
CA LYS A 180 20.89 3.38 -8.73
C LYS A 180 19.78 3.82 -7.77
N VAL A 181 18.59 4.07 -8.31
CA VAL A 181 17.39 4.44 -7.54
C VAL A 181 16.57 3.18 -7.25
N PRO A 182 16.35 2.78 -5.98
CA PRO A 182 15.59 1.58 -5.65
C PRO A 182 14.09 1.79 -5.86
N LEU A 183 13.42 0.78 -6.40
CA LEU A 183 11.98 0.76 -6.68
C LEU A 183 11.31 -0.43 -5.97
N VAL A 184 10.16 -0.18 -5.35
CA VAL A 184 9.25 -1.24 -4.86
C VAL A 184 7.83 -0.91 -5.33
N GLY A 185 7.21 -1.83 -6.06
CA GLY A 185 5.86 -1.63 -6.61
C GLY A 185 5.39 -2.83 -7.45
N ASP A 186 4.13 -2.90 -7.88
CA ASP A 186 3.08 -1.88 -7.74
C ASP A 186 1.88 -2.37 -6.88
N ASP A 187 1.17 -1.45 -6.24
CA ASP A 187 0.00 -1.67 -5.37
C ASP A 187 0.32 -2.45 -4.07
N VAL A 188 0.64 -1.74 -2.99
CA VAL A 188 0.96 -2.34 -1.69
C VAL A 188 -0.11 -3.34 -1.22
N LYS A 189 0.33 -4.52 -0.79
CA LYS A 189 -0.50 -5.53 -0.13
C LYS A 189 -0.90 -5.04 1.26
N SER A 190 -2.15 -5.34 1.63
CA SER A 190 -2.54 -5.32 3.04
C SER A 190 -1.85 -6.48 3.77
N GLN A 191 -1.44 -6.31 5.03
CA GLN A 191 -0.82 -7.38 5.83
C GLN A 191 -1.71 -8.63 5.89
N LEU A 192 -3.00 -8.44 6.14
CA LEU A 192 -4.00 -9.50 6.09
C LEU A 192 -5.26 -9.02 5.38
N GLY A 193 -5.29 -9.20 4.06
CA GLY A 193 -6.42 -8.83 3.21
C GLY A 193 -7.43 -9.95 2.97
N ALA A 194 -8.56 -9.59 2.37
CA ALA A 194 -9.57 -10.57 2.02
C ALA A 194 -9.09 -11.59 0.97
N THR A 195 -8.34 -11.13 -0.03
CA THR A 195 -7.83 -11.98 -1.12
C THR A 195 -6.92 -13.10 -0.62
N ILE A 196 -6.01 -12.83 0.33
CA ILE A 196 -5.10 -13.85 0.87
C ILE A 196 -5.86 -14.91 1.67
N ILE A 197 -6.83 -14.52 2.50
CA ILE A 197 -7.67 -15.45 3.25
C ILE A 197 -8.49 -16.33 2.31
N HIS A 198 -9.15 -15.72 1.31
CA HIS A 198 -10.00 -16.47 0.40
C HIS A 198 -9.21 -17.48 -0.44
N ARG A 199 -8.03 -17.06 -0.94
CA ARG A 199 -7.11 -17.96 -1.62
C ARG A 199 -6.65 -19.10 -0.72
N ALA A 200 -6.28 -18.82 0.54
CA ALA A 200 -5.85 -19.86 1.46
C ALA A 200 -6.96 -20.89 1.72
N LEU A 201 -8.22 -20.44 1.86
CA LEU A 201 -9.39 -21.31 1.95
C LEU A 201 -9.56 -22.18 0.71
N ILE A 202 -9.55 -21.60 -0.49
CA ILE A 202 -9.68 -22.32 -1.75
C ILE A 202 -8.57 -23.37 -1.90
N VAL A 203 -7.31 -22.98 -1.71
CA VAL A 203 -6.15 -23.90 -1.83
C VAL A 203 -6.23 -25.03 -0.81
N ALA A 204 -6.58 -24.73 0.44
CA ALA A 204 -6.75 -25.75 1.48
C ALA A 204 -7.84 -26.77 1.11
N MET A 205 -8.97 -26.32 0.55
CA MET A 205 -10.06 -27.19 0.12
C MET A 205 -9.65 -28.07 -1.08
N LEU A 206 -9.03 -27.47 -2.10
CA LEU A 206 -8.54 -28.18 -3.27
C LEU A 206 -7.51 -29.27 -2.90
N ASN A 207 -6.56 -28.94 -2.02
CA ASN A 207 -5.54 -29.88 -1.55
C ASN A 207 -6.10 -31.05 -0.72
N ARG A 208 -7.35 -30.93 -0.24
CA ARG A 208 -8.06 -32.00 0.50
C ARG A 208 -9.10 -32.72 -0.33
N GLY A 209 -9.14 -32.47 -1.64
CA GLY A 209 -10.10 -33.09 -2.55
C GLY A 209 -11.54 -32.59 -2.38
N ILE A 210 -11.73 -31.45 -1.72
CA ILE A 210 -13.05 -30.84 -1.53
C ILE A 210 -13.39 -30.04 -2.80
N ARG A 211 -14.54 -30.34 -3.41
CA ARG A 211 -14.97 -29.69 -4.66
C ARG A 211 -15.84 -28.47 -4.36
N ILE A 212 -15.32 -27.28 -4.65
CA ILE A 212 -16.06 -26.01 -4.59
C ILE A 212 -17.15 -25.98 -5.67
N ARG A 213 -18.36 -25.55 -5.31
CA ARG A 213 -19.49 -25.36 -6.24
C ARG A 213 -19.71 -23.89 -6.55
N LYS A 214 -19.86 -23.09 -5.51
CA LYS A 214 -20.04 -21.64 -5.63
C LYS A 214 -19.32 -20.92 -4.49
N THR A 215 -18.87 -19.71 -4.77
CA THR A 215 -18.25 -18.85 -3.78
C THR A 215 -18.46 -17.38 -4.12
N TYR A 216 -18.60 -16.54 -3.10
CA TYR A 216 -18.54 -15.10 -3.27
C TYR A 216 -17.63 -14.45 -2.24
N GLN A 217 -17.11 -13.28 -2.62
CA GLN A 217 -16.36 -12.40 -1.74
C GLN A 217 -16.87 -10.97 -1.85
N LEU A 218 -17.65 -10.53 -0.87
CA LEU A 218 -18.17 -9.16 -0.81
C LEU A 218 -17.26 -8.30 0.08
N ASN A 219 -16.70 -7.22 -0.47
CA ASN A 219 -15.82 -6.29 0.24
C ASN A 219 -16.49 -4.92 0.36
N TYR A 220 -16.51 -4.32 1.54
CA TYR A 220 -17.13 -3.01 1.71
C TYR A 220 -16.50 -2.17 2.82
N ALA A 221 -16.40 -0.86 2.60
CA ALA A 221 -15.82 0.13 3.52
C ALA A 221 -16.37 1.54 3.23
N GLY A 222 -15.99 2.54 4.07
CA GLY A 222 -16.52 3.91 4.01
C GLY A 222 -15.48 5.00 3.71
N ASN A 223 -14.24 4.65 3.39
CA ASN A 223 -13.17 5.60 3.11
C ASN A 223 -13.20 6.08 1.64
N THR A 224 -12.41 7.12 1.37
CA THR A 224 -12.34 7.76 0.04
C THR A 224 -11.79 6.82 -1.03
N ASP A 225 -10.93 5.86 -0.66
CA ASP A 225 -10.42 4.85 -1.60
C ASP A 225 -11.54 3.92 -2.08
N PHE A 226 -12.42 3.45 -1.17
CA PHE A 226 -13.57 2.63 -1.55
C PHE A 226 -14.60 3.38 -2.38
N LEU A 227 -14.86 4.66 -2.07
CA LEU A 227 -15.71 5.48 -2.94
C LEU A 227 -15.12 5.56 -4.35
N ASN A 228 -13.83 5.82 -4.43
CA ASN A 228 -13.12 5.91 -5.70
C ASN A 228 -13.10 4.56 -6.43
N LEU A 229 -12.98 3.46 -5.71
CA LEU A 229 -13.03 2.10 -6.24
C LEU A 229 -14.41 1.76 -6.80
N VAL A 230 -15.51 2.10 -6.13
CA VAL A 230 -16.86 1.82 -6.66
C VAL A 230 -17.11 2.57 -7.98
N HIS A 231 -16.58 3.79 -8.14
CA HIS A 231 -16.76 4.58 -9.35
C HIS A 231 -15.76 4.27 -10.48
N ARG A 232 -14.60 3.66 -10.18
CA ARG A 232 -13.53 3.36 -11.15
C ARG A 232 -13.18 1.87 -11.25
N GLY A 233 -13.96 0.99 -10.61
CA GLY A 233 -13.55 -0.37 -10.22
C GLY A 233 -13.92 -1.51 -11.16
N GLU A 234 -14.53 -1.24 -12.31
CA GLU A 234 -14.89 -2.27 -13.30
C GLU A 234 -13.69 -3.17 -13.64
N SER A 235 -12.49 -2.59 -13.71
CA SER A 235 -11.24 -3.32 -13.93
C SER A 235 -10.83 -4.24 -12.78
N LYS A 236 -11.05 -3.83 -11.51
CA LYS A 236 -10.67 -4.61 -10.32
C LYS A 236 -11.59 -5.80 -10.04
N GLU A 237 -12.87 -5.70 -10.43
CA GLU A 237 -13.79 -6.85 -10.35
C GLU A 237 -13.34 -7.98 -11.28
N LEU A 238 -12.96 -7.64 -12.52
CA LEU A 238 -12.40 -8.59 -13.48
C LEU A 238 -11.12 -9.23 -12.96
N THR A 239 -10.14 -8.44 -12.53
CA THR A 239 -8.85 -8.97 -12.03
C THR A 239 -9.02 -9.88 -10.81
N LYS A 240 -9.94 -9.56 -9.88
CA LYS A 240 -10.20 -10.43 -8.72
C LYS A 240 -10.95 -11.71 -9.09
N THR A 241 -11.89 -11.62 -10.03
CA THR A 241 -12.59 -12.79 -10.56
C THR A 241 -11.59 -13.75 -11.19
N GLU A 242 -10.70 -13.24 -12.05
CA GLU A 242 -9.66 -14.04 -12.70
C GLU A 242 -8.68 -14.66 -11.70
N ALA A 243 -8.24 -13.88 -10.69
CA ALA A 243 -7.35 -14.38 -9.65
C ALA A 243 -7.96 -15.54 -8.84
N LEU A 244 -9.26 -15.49 -8.52
CA LEU A 244 -9.95 -16.56 -7.79
C LEU A 244 -10.29 -17.75 -8.69
N THR A 245 -10.77 -17.48 -9.91
CA THR A 245 -11.22 -18.51 -10.87
C THR A 245 -10.04 -19.34 -11.39
N SER A 246 -8.90 -18.70 -11.69
CA SER A 246 -7.70 -19.39 -12.19
C SER A 246 -7.13 -20.44 -11.23
N MET A 247 -7.45 -20.36 -9.94
CA MET A 247 -7.01 -21.33 -8.94
C MET A 247 -7.88 -22.58 -8.88
N ILE A 248 -9.13 -22.50 -9.36
CA ILE A 248 -10.07 -23.61 -9.33
C ILE A 248 -9.95 -24.35 -10.68
N PRO A 249 -9.44 -25.58 -10.71
CA PRO A 249 -9.11 -26.28 -11.97
C PRO A 249 -10.34 -26.81 -12.72
N TYR A 250 -11.54 -26.34 -12.35
CA TYR A 250 -12.81 -26.77 -12.89
C TYR A 250 -13.83 -25.62 -12.76
N GLU A 251 -14.94 -25.73 -13.48
CA GLU A 251 -16.01 -24.74 -13.42
C GLU A 251 -16.63 -24.68 -12.02
N ALA A 252 -16.63 -23.47 -11.44
CA ALA A 252 -17.28 -23.10 -10.19
C ALA A 252 -17.84 -21.68 -10.34
N GLU A 253 -18.96 -21.39 -9.69
CA GLU A 253 -19.52 -20.04 -9.68
C GLU A 253 -18.71 -19.16 -8.72
N VAL A 254 -18.07 -18.11 -9.24
CA VAL A 254 -17.25 -17.19 -8.45
C VAL A 254 -17.79 -15.77 -8.64
N SER A 255 -18.15 -15.10 -7.54
CA SER A 255 -18.71 -13.75 -7.58
C SER A 255 -18.04 -12.83 -6.57
N PRO A 256 -17.04 -12.02 -6.96
CA PRO A 256 -16.56 -10.94 -6.10
C PRO A 256 -17.50 -9.74 -6.20
N GLY A 257 -17.65 -9.01 -5.10
CA GLY A 257 -18.43 -7.78 -5.07
C GLY A 257 -17.79 -6.69 -4.21
N PHE A 258 -18.16 -5.44 -4.51
CA PHE A 258 -17.71 -4.27 -3.77
C PHE A 258 -18.87 -3.34 -3.43
N ALA A 259 -18.81 -2.71 -2.26
CA ALA A 259 -19.75 -1.66 -1.89
C ALA A 259 -19.10 -0.55 -1.08
N TYR A 260 -19.63 0.67 -1.22
CA TYR A 260 -19.27 1.82 -0.40
C TYR A 260 -20.34 2.06 0.66
N ILE A 261 -19.93 2.07 1.93
CA ILE A 261 -20.81 2.30 3.08
C ILE A 261 -20.20 3.41 3.94
N ARG A 262 -20.63 4.66 3.71
CA ARG A 262 -20.04 5.89 4.27
C ARG A 262 -19.77 5.85 5.78
N ASN A 263 -20.69 5.33 6.58
CA ASN A 263 -20.57 5.34 8.04
C ASN A 263 -19.57 4.29 8.58
N MET A 264 -18.97 3.46 7.74
CA MET A 264 -17.90 2.56 8.13
C MET A 264 -16.53 3.22 8.23
N GLN A 265 -16.36 4.42 7.67
CA GLN A 265 -15.08 5.13 7.68
C GLN A 265 -13.96 4.23 7.12
N ASP A 266 -12.78 4.16 7.75
CA ASP A 266 -11.66 3.35 7.28
C ASP A 266 -11.77 1.84 7.56
N ARG A 267 -12.77 1.44 8.36
CA ARG A 267 -13.05 0.04 8.62
C ARG A 267 -13.56 -0.63 7.36
N LYS A 268 -12.98 -1.79 7.06
CA LYS A 268 -13.30 -2.62 5.92
C LYS A 268 -13.75 -3.99 6.37
N THR A 269 -14.83 -4.46 5.77
CA THR A 269 -15.35 -5.79 6.00
C THR A 269 -15.29 -6.59 4.71
N ALA A 270 -14.86 -7.85 4.82
CA ALA A 270 -15.01 -8.84 3.77
C ALA A 270 -15.86 -10.01 4.26
N ARG A 271 -16.87 -10.36 3.48
CA ARG A 271 -17.71 -11.55 3.67
C ARG A 271 -17.29 -12.61 2.66
N PHE A 272 -17.03 -13.81 3.16
CA PHE A 272 -16.69 -14.96 2.35
C PHE A 272 -17.82 -15.96 2.48
N TYR A 273 -18.26 -16.48 1.35
CA TYR A 273 -19.15 -17.62 1.31
C TYR A 273 -18.55 -18.67 0.40
N VAL A 274 -18.56 -19.92 0.83
CA VAL A 274 -18.16 -21.06 0.02
C VAL A 274 -19.16 -22.18 0.23
N GLU A 275 -19.75 -22.66 -0.86
CA GLU A 275 -20.48 -23.92 -0.90
C GLU A 275 -19.63 -24.94 -1.65
N ALA A 276 -19.48 -26.12 -1.06
CA ALA A 276 -18.65 -27.18 -1.60
C ALA A 276 -19.21 -28.57 -1.28
N VAL A 277 -18.57 -29.58 -1.84
CA VAL A 277 -18.93 -30.97 -1.67
C VAL A 277 -17.72 -31.74 -1.13
N ASN A 278 -17.94 -32.47 -0.05
CA ASN A 278 -16.98 -33.30 0.66
C ASN A 278 -17.15 -34.79 0.27
N PHE A 279 -16.46 -35.68 0.98
CA PHE A 279 -16.50 -37.14 0.81
C PHE A 279 -17.93 -37.67 0.70
N GLY A 280 -18.16 -38.54 -0.29
CA GLY A 280 -19.46 -39.16 -0.53
C GLY A 280 -20.55 -38.20 -1.03
N GLY A 281 -20.19 -36.97 -1.45
CA GLY A 281 -21.16 -35.98 -1.88
C GLY A 281 -21.77 -35.15 -0.75
N ALA A 282 -21.23 -35.26 0.48
CA ALA A 282 -21.75 -34.52 1.63
C ALA A 282 -21.59 -33.00 1.44
N PRO A 283 -22.62 -32.18 1.74
CA PRO A 283 -22.52 -30.73 1.61
C PRO A 283 -21.54 -30.15 2.64
N LEU A 284 -20.83 -29.10 2.23
CA LEU A 284 -19.97 -28.30 3.08
C LEU A 284 -20.22 -26.83 2.78
N GLU A 285 -20.41 -26.03 3.83
CA GLU A 285 -20.61 -24.59 3.72
C GLU A 285 -19.66 -23.83 4.65
N ILE A 286 -19.17 -22.68 4.18
CA ILE A 286 -18.42 -21.70 4.96
C ILE A 286 -19.10 -20.34 4.79
N ASP A 287 -19.49 -19.71 5.89
CA ASP A 287 -19.79 -18.27 5.97
C ASP A 287 -18.80 -17.65 6.96
N ALA A 288 -17.97 -16.74 6.48
CA ALA A 288 -16.94 -16.09 7.27
C ALA A 288 -16.93 -14.58 7.07
N LYS A 289 -16.43 -13.86 8.08
CA LYS A 289 -16.27 -12.42 8.08
C LYS A 289 -14.85 -12.06 8.52
N LEU A 290 -14.17 -11.23 7.72
CA LEU A 290 -12.99 -10.48 8.12
C LEU A 290 -13.39 -9.01 8.34
N GLU A 291 -12.95 -8.41 9.44
CA GLU A 291 -13.05 -6.98 9.69
C GLU A 291 -11.67 -6.44 10.06
N VAL A 292 -11.25 -5.37 9.38
CA VAL A 292 -9.93 -4.75 9.55
C VAL A 292 -10.02 -3.23 9.41
N GLU A 293 -9.03 -2.53 9.94
CA GLU A 293 -8.78 -1.12 9.59
C GLU A 293 -7.90 -1.08 8.33
N ASP A 294 -8.46 -0.64 7.20
CA ASP A 294 -7.84 -0.86 5.88
C ASP A 294 -6.49 -0.14 5.75
N SER A 295 -6.39 1.10 6.24
CA SER A 295 -5.17 1.89 6.13
C SER A 295 -4.08 1.45 7.10
N ALA A 296 -4.44 0.92 8.28
CA ALA A 296 -3.47 0.30 9.18
C ALA A 296 -2.88 -0.97 8.56
N ASN A 297 -3.74 -1.76 7.90
CA ASN A 297 -3.35 -2.97 7.18
C ASN A 297 -2.42 -2.66 5.99
N PHE A 298 -2.51 -1.46 5.40
CA PHE A 298 -1.54 -0.95 4.42
C PHE A 298 -0.22 -0.50 5.09
N ALA A 299 -0.32 0.24 6.20
CA ALA A 299 0.82 0.93 6.80
C ALA A 299 1.97 0.01 7.21
N GLY A 300 1.65 -1.17 7.78
CA GLY A 300 2.67 -2.14 8.17
C GLY A 300 3.49 -2.65 6.99
N THR A 301 2.83 -3.00 5.88
CA THR A 301 3.51 -3.42 4.64
C THR A 301 4.29 -2.29 3.99
N ALA A 302 3.71 -1.07 3.95
CA ALA A 302 4.38 0.09 3.39
C ALA A 302 5.67 0.44 4.18
N ALA A 303 5.65 0.30 5.50
CA ALA A 303 6.82 0.53 6.34
C ALA A 303 7.98 -0.43 6.04
N ASP A 304 7.69 -1.70 5.75
CA ASP A 304 8.68 -2.67 5.28
C ASP A 304 9.24 -2.28 3.89
N ALA A 305 8.36 -1.87 2.96
CA ALA A 305 8.78 -1.46 1.61
C ALA A 305 9.71 -0.23 1.65
N ILE A 306 9.40 0.76 2.49
CA ILE A 306 10.26 1.94 2.73
C ILE A 306 11.62 1.51 3.28
N ARG A 307 11.65 0.60 4.26
CA ARG A 307 12.90 0.09 4.84
C ARG A 307 13.71 -0.74 3.86
N CYS A 308 13.07 -1.49 2.96
CA CYS A 308 13.76 -2.16 1.85
C CYS A 308 14.48 -1.16 0.95
N CYS A 309 13.87 -0.01 0.62
CA CYS A 309 14.58 1.06 -0.10
C CYS A 309 15.78 1.61 0.68
N GLY A 310 15.66 1.75 2.01
CA GLY A 310 16.79 2.13 2.88
C GLY A 310 17.96 1.14 2.81
N VAL A 311 17.67 -0.17 2.94
CA VAL A 311 18.67 -1.24 2.82
C VAL A 311 19.31 -1.27 1.43
N ALA A 312 18.52 -1.11 0.37
CA ALA A 312 19.03 -1.08 -1.00
C ALA A 312 19.98 0.10 -1.22
N ARG A 313 19.62 1.28 -0.69
CA ARG A 313 20.46 2.48 -0.72
C ARG A 313 21.79 2.28 -0.01
N ASP A 314 21.78 1.72 1.21
CA ASP A 314 23.00 1.38 1.97
C ASP A 314 23.93 0.44 1.17
N ARG A 315 23.35 -0.44 0.34
CA ARG A 315 24.07 -1.40 -0.50
C ARG A 315 24.40 -0.87 -1.90
N GLY A 316 23.97 0.34 -2.26
CA GLY A 316 24.14 0.89 -3.61
C GLY A 316 23.38 0.14 -4.69
N VAL A 317 22.30 -0.56 -4.33
CA VAL A 317 21.42 -1.33 -5.21
C VAL A 317 20.26 -0.44 -5.66
N GLY A 318 20.04 -0.37 -6.98
CA GLY A 318 18.89 0.34 -7.57
C GLY A 318 18.17 -0.48 -8.62
N GLY A 319 17.14 0.12 -9.23
CA GLY A 319 16.15 -0.59 -10.02
C GLY A 319 15.13 -1.29 -9.13
N VAL A 320 14.38 -2.24 -9.71
CA VAL A 320 13.38 -3.02 -8.98
C VAL A 320 14.03 -3.91 -7.93
N LEU A 321 13.56 -3.79 -6.68
CA LEU A 321 13.81 -4.78 -5.63
C LEU A 321 12.80 -5.91 -5.83
N GLU A 322 13.19 -6.94 -6.58
CA GLU A 322 12.27 -7.99 -7.05
C GLU A 322 11.69 -8.78 -5.88
N ALA A 323 12.54 -9.17 -4.92
CA ALA A 323 12.11 -9.94 -3.76
C ALA A 323 11.12 -9.15 -2.88
N ALA A 324 11.42 -7.88 -2.61
CA ALA A 324 10.55 -6.99 -1.86
C ALA A 324 9.24 -6.70 -2.60
N SER A 325 9.30 -6.42 -3.90
CA SER A 325 8.10 -6.14 -4.71
C SER A 325 7.17 -7.36 -4.73
N ALA A 326 7.71 -8.54 -4.99
CA ALA A 326 6.93 -9.78 -5.01
C ALA A 326 6.22 -10.08 -3.69
N TYR A 327 6.89 -9.85 -2.56
CA TYR A 327 6.32 -10.14 -1.25
C TYR A 327 5.33 -9.07 -0.81
N LEU A 328 5.64 -7.79 -1.03
CA LEU A 328 4.93 -6.64 -0.44
C LEU A 328 3.89 -6.00 -1.38
N MET A 329 3.90 -6.32 -2.68
CA MET A 329 3.07 -5.65 -3.70
C MET A 329 2.15 -6.64 -4.42
N LYS A 330 0.94 -6.19 -4.79
CA LYS A 330 -0.08 -7.04 -5.45
C LYS A 330 0.26 -7.29 -6.92
N HIS A 331 0.92 -6.34 -7.58
CA HIS A 331 1.32 -6.43 -8.98
C HIS A 331 2.84 -6.22 -9.09
N PRO A 332 3.65 -7.21 -8.67
CA PRO A 332 5.08 -7.14 -8.85
C PRO A 332 5.46 -7.36 -10.33
N PRO A 333 6.61 -6.85 -10.80
CA PRO A 333 7.09 -7.12 -12.17
C PRO A 333 7.31 -8.60 -12.45
N VAL A 334 7.69 -9.39 -11.43
CA VAL A 334 7.83 -10.84 -11.49
C VAL A 334 6.89 -11.47 -10.46
N PRO A 335 5.71 -11.97 -10.87
CA PRO A 335 4.79 -12.67 -9.98
C PRO A 335 5.38 -13.96 -9.45
N MET A 336 5.15 -14.26 -8.17
CA MET A 336 5.55 -15.51 -7.53
C MET A 336 4.60 -15.85 -6.36
N PRO A 337 4.53 -17.11 -5.94
CA PRO A 337 3.80 -17.50 -4.73
C PRO A 337 4.32 -16.77 -3.49
N ASP A 338 3.44 -16.42 -2.54
CA ASP A 338 3.81 -15.61 -1.36
C ASP A 338 4.89 -16.27 -0.49
N GLU A 339 4.88 -17.61 -0.35
CA GLU A 339 5.90 -18.35 0.41
C GLU A 339 7.29 -18.24 -0.24
N GLU A 340 7.34 -18.32 -1.57
CA GLU A 340 8.58 -18.13 -2.33
C GLU A 340 9.05 -16.67 -2.24
N ALA A 341 8.13 -15.71 -2.36
CA ALA A 341 8.44 -14.29 -2.22
C ALA A 341 9.02 -13.97 -0.84
N HIS A 342 8.42 -14.52 0.22
CA HIS A 342 8.90 -14.39 1.58
C HIS A 342 10.33 -14.93 1.71
N GLN A 343 10.57 -16.16 1.25
CA GLN A 343 11.90 -16.76 1.31
C GLN A 343 12.95 -15.93 0.55
N ARG A 344 12.61 -15.43 -0.64
CA ARG A 344 13.51 -14.59 -1.44
C ARG A 344 13.81 -13.26 -0.75
N LEU A 345 12.82 -12.66 -0.08
CA LEU A 345 13.03 -11.45 0.71
C LEU A 345 14.00 -11.70 1.86
N GLU A 346 13.84 -12.81 2.61
CA GLU A 346 14.75 -13.21 3.68
C GLU A 346 16.19 -13.48 3.16
N GLU A 347 16.32 -14.13 2.01
CA GLU A 347 17.62 -14.32 1.35
C GLU A 347 18.28 -12.99 0.98
N TRP A 348 17.51 -12.06 0.42
CA TRP A 348 17.97 -10.72 0.07
C TRP A 348 18.38 -9.93 1.32
N LEU A 349 17.56 -9.91 2.36
CA LEU A 349 17.88 -9.25 3.63
C LEU A 349 19.17 -9.80 4.25
N ALA A 350 19.38 -11.11 4.19
CA ALA A 350 20.61 -11.78 4.63
C ALA A 350 21.84 -11.56 3.72
N GLY A 351 21.69 -10.86 2.57
CA GLY A 351 22.78 -10.62 1.61
C GLY A 351 23.15 -11.85 0.76
N ARG A 352 22.29 -12.87 0.73
CA ARG A 352 22.46 -14.08 -0.10
C ARG A 352 21.92 -13.92 -1.53
N ARG A 353 21.32 -12.77 -1.82
CA ARG A 353 20.76 -12.37 -3.12
C ARG A 353 21.00 -10.88 -3.36
N GLU A 354 21.15 -10.50 -4.63
CA GLU A 354 21.44 -9.11 -5.02
C GLU A 354 20.19 -8.20 -5.00
N ARG A 355 19.03 -8.68 -5.48
CA ARG A 355 17.77 -7.92 -5.63
C ARG A 355 16.53 -8.73 -5.33
#